data_AF-A0A9C9YXT0-F1
#
_entry.id   AF-A0A9C9YXT0-F1
#
_cell.length_a   1.000
_cell.length_b   1.000
_cell.length_c   1.000
_cell.angle_alpha   90.00
_cell.angle_beta   90.00
_cell.angle_gamma   90.00
#
_symmetry.space_group_name_H-M   'P 1'
#
loop_
_entity.id
_entity.type
_entity.pdbx_description
1 polymer ?
#
loop_
_entity_poly.entity_id
_entity_poly.type
_entity_poly.pdbx_seq_one_letter_code
_entity_poly.pdbx_strand_id
1 'polypeptide(L)'
;MTELRINARLDEQTAADLQLLRKALGDVSITDALKHALRLGAQEIRDRERARAQKQVWIDSGFVGGFEGPEDLSTNYKRYFAEYLDEKYPRDE
;
A
#
# COMPACT_ATOMS: atom_id res chain seq x y z
N MET A 1 9.85 -26.68 15.12
CA MET A 1 9.60 -25.25 15.41
C MET A 1 10.80 -24.73 16.17
N THR A 2 11.52 -23.76 15.61
CA THR A 2 12.68 -23.14 16.27
C THR A 2 12.17 -21.99 17.14
N GLU A 3 12.19 -22.20 18.45
CA GLU A 3 11.91 -21.13 19.41
C GLU A 3 13.19 -20.30 19.62
N LEU A 4 13.13 -19.02 19.28
CA LEU A 4 14.25 -18.10 19.43
C LEU A 4 14.06 -17.27 20.70
N ARG A 5 15.02 -17.33 21.62
CA ARG A 5 15.07 -16.47 22.81
C ARG A 5 15.88 -15.22 22.52
N ILE A 6 15.32 -14.06 22.85
CA ILE A 6 15.97 -12.76 22.70
C ILE A 6 16.23 -12.19 24.10
N ASN A 7 17.46 -11.76 24.36
CA ASN A 7 17.80 -10.92 25.50
C ASN A 7 18.26 -9.58 24.92
N ALA A 8 17.52 -8.50 25.18
CA ALA A 8 17.83 -7.17 24.65
C ALA A 8 17.66 -6.13 25.76
N ARG A 9 18.55 -5.13 25.75
CA ARG A 9 18.40 -3.93 26.59
C ARG A 9 17.71 -2.87 25.75
N LEU A 10 16.62 -2.33 26.26
CA LEU A 10 15.91 -1.22 25.63
C LEU A 10 16.46 0.09 26.18
N ASP A 11 16.59 1.09 25.31
CA ASP A 11 16.77 2.47 25.76
C ASP A 11 15.49 3.01 26.39
N GLU A 12 15.59 4.19 27.00
CA GLU A 12 14.49 4.81 27.74
C GLU A 12 13.25 5.04 26.86
N GLN A 13 13.46 5.53 25.63
CA GLN A 13 12.38 5.80 24.69
C GLN A 13 11.67 4.51 24.28
N THR A 14 12.42 3.50 23.87
CA THR A 14 11.88 2.20 23.44
C THR A 14 11.17 1.48 24.60
N ALA A 15 11.68 1.64 25.83
CA ALA A 15 11.01 1.12 27.02
C ALA A 15 9.67 1.84 27.27
N ALA A 16 9.61 3.17 27.10
CA ALA A 16 8.39 3.94 27.22
C ALA A 16 7.35 3.54 26.15
N ASP A 17 7.78 3.39 24.89
CA ASP A 17 6.93 2.95 23.77
C ASP A 17 6.37 1.54 24.02
N LEU A 18 7.20 0.62 24.55
CA LEU A 18 6.75 -0.71 24.93
C LEU A 18 5.68 -0.66 26.03
N GLN A 19 5.83 0.20 27.04
CA GLN A 19 4.81 0.35 28.09
C GLN A 19 3.52 0.94 27.54
N LEU A 20 3.61 1.90 26.63
CA LEU A 20 2.45 2.45 25.93
C LEU A 20 1.73 1.36 25.13
N LEU A 21 2.47 0.55 24.38
CA LEU A 21 1.91 -0.54 23.59
C LEU A 21 1.21 -1.59 24.46
N ARG A 22 1.80 -1.92 25.62
CA ARG A 22 1.19 -2.85 26.59
C ARG A 22 -0.16 -2.33 27.09
N LYS A 23 -0.22 -1.06 27.49
CA LYS A 23 -1.46 -0.43 27.98
C LYS A 23 -2.53 -0.38 26.87
N ALA A 24 -2.13 0.04 25.67
CA ALA A 24 -3.04 0.15 24.52
C ALA A 24 -3.65 -1.21 24.11
N LEU A 25 -2.92 -2.31 24.32
CA LEU A 25 -3.38 -3.67 24.03
C LEU A 25 -4.12 -4.34 25.20
N GLY A 26 -4.38 -3.62 26.30
CA GLY A 26 -5.10 -4.16 27.46
C GLY A 26 -4.22 -4.85 28.50
N ASP A 27 -3.07 -4.24 28.83
CA ASP A 27 -2.12 -4.68 29.86
C ASP A 27 -1.55 -6.10 29.65
N VAL A 28 -1.28 -6.43 28.38
CA VAL A 28 -0.69 -7.72 27.99
C VAL A 28 0.76 -7.91 28.50
N SER A 29 1.27 -9.14 28.38
CA SER A 29 2.67 -9.44 28.72
C SER A 29 3.64 -8.67 27.80
N ILE A 30 4.86 -8.41 28.29
CA ILE A 30 5.93 -7.79 27.47
C ILE A 30 6.18 -8.60 26.19
N THR A 31 6.19 -9.92 26.31
CA THR A 31 6.41 -10.83 25.19
C THR A 31 5.32 -10.70 24.14
N ASP A 32 4.05 -10.58 24.54
CA ASP A 32 2.93 -10.47 23.60
C ASP A 32 2.88 -9.11 22.92
N ALA A 33 3.17 -8.04 23.66
CA ALA A 33 3.35 -6.71 23.09
C ALA A 33 4.49 -6.69 22.06
N LEU A 34 5.63 -7.30 22.37
CA LEU A 34 6.77 -7.37 21.47
C LEU A 34 6.46 -8.22 20.22
N LYS A 35 5.81 -9.37 20.38
CA LYS A 35 5.34 -10.21 19.26
C LYS A 35 4.36 -9.44 18.37
N HIS A 36 3.47 -8.66 18.96
CA HIS A 36 2.53 -7.83 18.21
C HIS A 36 3.27 -6.77 17.38
N ALA A 37 4.20 -6.03 17.99
CA ALA A 37 4.99 -5.01 17.30
C ALA A 37 5.85 -5.61 16.17
N LEU A 38 6.53 -6.74 16.43
CA LEU A 38 7.33 -7.45 15.42
C LEU A 38 6.47 -7.94 14.25
N ARG A 39 5.26 -8.45 14.54
CA ARG A 39 4.33 -8.89 13.50
C ARG A 39 3.92 -7.73 12.61
N LEU A 40 3.61 -6.57 13.18
CA LEU A 40 3.24 -5.38 12.42
C LEU A 40 4.41 -4.88 11.55
N GLY A 41 5.61 -4.74 12.12
CA GLY A 41 6.78 -4.30 11.34
C GLY A 41 7.14 -5.28 10.22
N ALA A 42 7.07 -6.60 10.48
CA ALA A 42 7.29 -7.60 9.44
C ALA A 42 6.21 -7.56 8.36
N GLN A 43 4.96 -7.30 8.72
CA GLN A 43 3.86 -7.19 7.78
C GLN A 43 4.03 -5.97 6.87
N GLU A 44 4.38 -4.81 7.44
CA GLU A 44 4.65 -3.59 6.68
C GLU A 44 5.76 -3.79 5.63
N ILE A 45 6.86 -4.43 6.03
CA ILE A 45 7.97 -4.74 5.11
C ILE A 45 7.49 -5.66 3.98
N ARG A 46 6.78 -6.75 4.31
CA ARG A 46 6.25 -7.68 3.32
C ARG A 46 5.27 -7.03 2.34
N ASP A 47 4.41 -6.15 2.84
CA ASP A 47 3.43 -5.45 2.00
C ASP A 47 4.13 -4.47 1.06
N ARG A 48 5.16 -3.77 1.54
CA ARG A 48 6.02 -2.91 0.70
C ARG A 48 6.74 -3.71 -0.38
N GLU A 49 7.27 -4.88 -0.06
CA GLU A 49 7.92 -5.76 -1.04
C GLU A 49 6.93 -6.29 -2.07
N ARG A 50 5.75 -6.76 -1.65
CA ARG A 50 4.69 -7.19 -2.57
C ARG A 50 4.24 -6.08 -3.49
N ALA A 51 4.02 -4.86 -2.96
CA ALA A 51 3.60 -3.72 -3.77
C ALA A 51 4.66 -3.36 -4.83
N ARG A 52 5.95 -3.45 -4.48
CA ARG A 52 7.05 -3.26 -5.45
C ARG A 52 7.03 -4.32 -6.55
N ALA A 53 6.88 -5.59 -6.19
CA ALA A 53 6.81 -6.68 -7.14
C ALA A 53 5.56 -6.56 -8.05
N GLN A 54 4.40 -6.24 -7.48
CA GLN A 54 3.15 -6.05 -8.23
C GLN A 54 3.18 -4.85 -9.16
N LYS A 55 3.81 -3.74 -8.76
CA LYS A 55 3.95 -2.56 -9.61
C LYS A 55 4.65 -2.91 -10.93
N GLN A 56 5.74 -3.67 -10.87
CA GLN A 56 6.46 -4.07 -12.09
C GLN A 56 5.60 -5.00 -12.95
N VAL A 57 4.93 -5.97 -12.33
CA VAL A 57 3.99 -6.86 -13.04
C VAL A 57 2.88 -6.08 -13.76
N TRP A 58 2.33 -5.03 -13.16
CA TRP A 58 1.29 -4.21 -13.80
C TRP A 58 1.80 -3.31 -14.93
N ILE A 59 3.06 -2.85 -14.84
CA ILE A 59 3.71 -2.14 -15.94
C ILE A 59 3.95 -3.12 -17.09
N ASP A 60 4.54 -4.28 -16.80
CA ASP A 60 4.89 -5.29 -17.81
C ASP A 60 3.65 -5.92 -18.46
N SER A 61 2.55 -6.05 -17.72
CA SER A 61 1.29 -6.55 -18.27
C SER A 61 0.55 -5.52 -19.13
N GLY A 62 1.07 -4.30 -19.24
CA GLY A 62 0.37 -3.19 -19.90
C GLY A 62 -0.90 -2.75 -19.15
N PHE A 63 -1.10 -3.15 -17.89
CA PHE A 63 -2.26 -2.69 -17.13
C PHE A 63 -2.08 -1.21 -16.74
N VAL A 64 -0.88 -0.83 -16.31
CA VAL A 64 -0.51 0.57 -16.10
C VAL A 64 0.13 1.10 -17.38
N GLY A 65 -0.51 2.10 -18.00
CA GLY A 65 -0.02 2.73 -19.22
C GLY A 65 -0.37 2.00 -20.53
N GLY A 66 -1.20 0.96 -20.50
CA GLY A 66 -1.63 0.26 -21.74
C GLY A 66 -2.77 0.92 -22.50
N PHE A 67 -3.13 2.15 -22.15
CA PHE A 67 -4.01 2.96 -22.99
C PHE A 67 -3.18 4.09 -23.59
N GLU A 68 -3.10 4.12 -24.91
CA GLU A 68 -2.56 5.25 -25.64
C GLU A 68 -3.67 6.27 -25.87
N GLY A 69 -3.42 7.52 -25.46
CA GLY A 69 -4.35 8.61 -25.64
C GLY A 69 -3.63 9.95 -25.62
N PRO A 70 -4.33 11.04 -25.95
CA PRO A 70 -3.79 12.40 -25.86
C PRO A 70 -3.18 12.68 -24.48
N GLU A 71 -2.04 13.39 -24.41
CA GLU A 71 -1.41 13.74 -23.12
C GLU A 71 -2.34 14.55 -22.20
N ASP A 72 -3.27 15.31 -22.79
CA ASP A 72 -4.27 16.12 -22.10
C ASP A 72 -5.63 15.42 -21.94
N LEU A 73 -5.70 14.11 -22.20
CA LEU A 73 -6.94 13.33 -22.13
C LEU A 73 -7.63 13.50 -20.78
N SER A 74 -6.89 13.47 -19.66
CA SER A 74 -7.48 13.62 -18.32
C SER A 74 -8.18 14.97 -18.13
N THR A 75 -7.69 16.03 -18.77
CA THR A 75 -8.24 17.38 -18.69
C THR A 75 -9.41 17.57 -19.64
N ASN A 76 -9.31 17.01 -20.85
CA ASN A 76 -10.23 17.27 -21.95
C ASN A 76 -11.15 16.08 -22.31
N TYR A 77 -11.22 15.03 -21.49
CA TYR A 77 -11.93 13.78 -21.82
C TYR A 77 -13.39 13.99 -22.23
N LYS A 78 -14.11 14.94 -21.60
CA LYS A 78 -15.52 15.22 -21.93
C LYS A 78 -15.67 15.80 -23.34
N ARG A 79 -14.72 16.66 -23.73
CA ARG A 79 -14.69 17.25 -25.08
C ARG A 79 -14.40 16.17 -26.11
N TYR A 80 -13.35 15.39 -25.91
CA TYR A 80 -13.01 14.28 -26.79
C TYR A 80 -14.12 13.23 -26.91
N PHE A 81 -14.83 12.97 -25.81
CA PHE A 81 -15.98 12.08 -25.83
C PHE A 81 -17.16 12.65 -26.63
N ALA A 82 -17.46 13.95 -26.48
CA ALA A 82 -18.51 14.61 -27.25
C ALA A 82 -18.19 14.65 -28.74
N GLU A 83 -16.96 15.02 -29.11
CA GLU A 83 -16.46 15.02 -30.49
C GLU A 83 -16.56 13.61 -31.11
N TYR A 84 -16.15 12.57 -30.39
CA TYR A 84 -16.28 11.18 -30.84
C TYR A 84 -17.75 10.76 -31.07
N LEU A 85 -18.66 11.20 -30.19
CA LEU A 85 -20.09 10.89 -30.34
C LEU A 85 -20.70 11.56 -31.56
N ASP A 86 -20.38 12.84 -31.78
CA ASP A 86 -20.87 13.59 -32.94
C ASP A 86 -20.29 13.04 -34.26
N GLU A 87 -19.02 12.60 -34.27
CA GLU A 87 -18.41 11.92 -35.42
C GLU A 87 -19.07 10.57 -35.71
N LYS A 88 -19.29 9.76 -34.67
CA LYS A 88 -19.82 8.40 -34.83
C LYS A 88 -21.32 8.35 -35.12
N TYR A 89 -22.06 9.31 -34.59
CA TYR A 89 -23.50 9.45 -34.78
C TYR A 89 -23.81 10.87 -35.28
N PRO A 90 -23.50 11.16 -36.55
CA PRO A 90 -23.86 12.44 -37.14
C PRO A 90 -25.36 12.61 -37.02
N ARG A 91 -25.78 13.79 -36.56
CA ARG A 91 -27.21 14.12 -36.53
C ARG A 91 -27.61 14.46 -37.95
N ASP A 92 -28.39 13.59 -38.57
CA ASP A 92 -29.11 13.92 -39.79
C ASP A 92 -30.13 15.02 -39.44
N GLU A 93 -29.92 16.23 -39.96
CA GLU A 93 -30.92 17.31 -39.96
C GLU A 93 -32.05 17.03 -40.96
#